data_AF-A0AAN6M0L0-F1
#
_entry.id   AF-A0AAN6M0L0-F1
#
_cell.length_a   1.000
_cell.length_b   1.000
_cell.length_c   1.000
_cell.angle_alpha   90.00
_cell.angle_beta   90.00
_cell.angle_gamma   90.00
#
_symmetry.space_group_name_H-M   'P 1'
#
loop_
_entity.id
_entity.type
_entity.pdbx_description
1 polymer ?
#
loop_
_entity_poly.entity_id
_entity_poly.type
_entity_poly.pdbx_seq_one_letter_code
_entity_poly.pdbx_strand_id
1 'polypeptide(L)'
;MSPTLSPSTIASLHTLITTSTSGATPLLPGAIVLILDSSGSPLFTHTTPNLTPQTLFPIHSCSKLIGALSFLQLLDRGLASLDDPSLISHHLPELWGKKVLVGVKETEAGQKEYVFEDRRGDITARMLLNHTNGTGMSFFNEELRSYLGADLASINEGTSYFENLVRSPLLWHPGTRTNYGQGLDWVSVLVERITGESMEDVIRGGFFTPWVYARGDERGVGGNGVSTSDGDFWAHSLKLGDGSFMQLPGWGESRVDSADAWPGGKPTCRAWQMDWC
;
A
#
# COMPACT_ATOMS: atom_id res chain seq x y z
N MET A 1 3.11 36.53 -15.56
CA MET A 1 1.74 36.73 -15.05
C MET A 1 1.30 35.43 -14.43
N SER A 2 0.76 35.45 -13.21
CA SER A 2 0.13 34.26 -12.65
C SER A 2 -1.02 33.83 -13.56
N PRO A 3 -1.20 32.52 -13.82
CA PRO A 3 -2.32 32.06 -14.63
C PRO A 3 -3.63 32.50 -13.98
N THR A 4 -4.56 33.03 -14.77
CA THR A 4 -5.89 33.44 -14.31
C THR A 4 -6.96 32.65 -15.03
N LEU A 5 -7.96 32.17 -14.30
CA LEU A 5 -9.17 31.61 -14.91
C LEU A 5 -10.07 32.75 -15.40
N SER A 6 -10.63 32.60 -16.59
CA SER A 6 -11.57 33.61 -17.10
C SER A 6 -12.88 33.58 -16.28
N PRO A 7 -13.59 34.71 -16.16
CA PRO A 7 -14.88 34.74 -15.47
C PRO A 7 -15.90 33.73 -16.01
N SER A 8 -15.90 33.49 -17.33
CA SER A 8 -16.77 32.49 -17.95
C SER A 8 -16.38 31.07 -17.55
N THR A 9 -15.08 30.75 -17.48
CA THR A 9 -14.60 29.45 -16.97
C THR A 9 -15.01 29.22 -15.51
N ILE A 10 -14.85 30.23 -14.65
CA ILE A 10 -15.26 30.14 -13.23
C ILE A 10 -16.76 29.89 -13.12
N ALA A 11 -17.58 30.62 -13.90
CA ALA A 11 -19.03 30.42 -13.94
C ALA A 11 -19.40 29.01 -14.42
N SER A 12 -18.72 28.50 -15.46
CA SER A 12 -18.94 27.13 -15.95
C SER A 12 -18.59 26.07 -14.90
N LEU A 13 -17.50 26.24 -14.15
CA LEU A 13 -17.12 25.32 -13.07
C LEU A 13 -18.17 25.31 -11.95
N HIS A 14 -18.64 26.49 -11.53
CA HIS A 14 -19.72 26.58 -10.53
C HIS A 14 -21.00 25.89 -10.99
N THR A 15 -21.43 26.14 -12.23
CA THR A 15 -22.62 25.50 -12.79
C THR A 15 -22.46 23.99 -12.85
N LEU A 16 -21.33 23.48 -13.37
CA LEU A 16 -21.09 22.04 -13.47
C LEU A 16 -21.17 21.35 -12.10
N ILE A 17 -20.50 21.90 -11.09
CA ILE A 17 -20.49 21.31 -9.75
C ILE A 17 -21.88 21.39 -9.12
N THR A 18 -22.51 22.57 -9.16
CA THR A 18 -23.84 22.77 -8.55
C THR A 18 -24.88 21.86 -9.18
N THR A 19 -24.91 21.74 -10.52
CA THR A 19 -25.84 20.85 -11.20
C THR A 19 -25.60 19.38 -10.86
N SER A 20 -24.35 18.98 -10.60
CA SER A 20 -24.01 17.59 -10.25
C SER A 20 -24.33 17.24 -8.79
N THR A 21 -24.36 18.24 -7.89
CA THR A 21 -24.48 18.01 -6.44
C THR A 21 -25.78 18.54 -5.83
N SER A 22 -26.69 19.09 -6.63
CA SER A 22 -27.96 19.68 -6.17
C SER A 22 -29.17 18.88 -6.64
N GLY A 23 -30.30 19.05 -5.95
CA GLY A 23 -31.57 18.38 -6.26
C GLY A 23 -31.93 17.29 -5.24
N ALA A 24 -33.13 16.72 -5.39
CA ALA A 24 -33.62 15.67 -4.49
C ALA A 24 -32.84 14.35 -4.63
N THR A 25 -32.28 14.10 -5.81
CA THR A 25 -31.45 12.93 -6.15
C THR A 25 -30.22 13.39 -6.92
N PRO A 26 -29.22 13.98 -6.23
CA PRO A 26 -28.04 14.52 -6.90
C PRO A 26 -27.19 13.40 -7.51
N LEU A 27 -26.47 13.72 -8.60
CA LEU A 27 -25.57 12.77 -9.27
C LEU A 27 -24.37 12.41 -8.35
N LEU A 28 -23.85 13.39 -7.64
CA LEU A 28 -22.79 13.23 -6.65
C LEU A 28 -23.29 13.73 -5.28
N PRO A 29 -22.91 13.06 -4.18
CA PRO A 29 -23.36 13.46 -2.84
C PRO A 29 -22.76 14.80 -2.39
N GLY A 30 -21.66 15.25 -2.98
CA GLY A 30 -20.99 16.50 -2.68
C GLY A 30 -19.62 16.57 -3.33
N ALA A 31 -18.99 17.74 -3.29
CA ALA A 31 -17.65 17.96 -3.83
C ALA A 31 -16.91 19.08 -3.10
N ILE A 32 -15.59 18.91 -2.96
CA ILE A 32 -14.65 19.99 -2.63
C ILE A 32 -13.69 20.10 -3.80
N VAL A 33 -13.58 21.29 -4.38
CA VAL A 33 -12.71 21.56 -5.53
C VAL A 33 -11.80 22.74 -5.19
N LEU A 34 -10.50 22.52 -5.33
CA LEU A 34 -9.46 23.51 -5.12
C LEU A 34 -8.55 23.53 -6.34
N ILE A 35 -8.43 24.68 -6.99
CA ILE A 35 -7.47 24.92 -8.07
C ILE A 35 -6.53 26.01 -7.59
N LEU A 36 -5.23 25.71 -7.55
CA LEU A 36 -4.19 26.62 -7.08
C LEU A 36 -3.25 26.97 -8.24
N ASP A 37 -2.61 28.13 -8.16
CA ASP A 37 -1.44 28.44 -8.97
C ASP A 37 -0.15 27.90 -8.34
N SER A 38 0.98 28.11 -9.02
CA SER A 38 2.30 27.66 -8.54
C SER A 38 2.78 28.36 -7.26
N SER A 39 2.17 29.48 -6.87
CA SER A 39 2.42 30.14 -5.58
C SER A 39 1.57 29.58 -4.44
N GLY A 40 0.65 28.67 -4.74
CA GLY A 40 -0.35 28.17 -3.79
C GLY A 40 -1.57 29.10 -3.64
N SER A 41 -1.67 30.14 -4.48
CA SER A 41 -2.82 31.06 -4.44
C SER A 41 -4.04 30.41 -5.08
N PRO A 42 -5.23 30.47 -4.44
CA PRO A 42 -6.44 29.85 -5.00
C PRO A 42 -6.92 30.61 -6.24
N LEU A 43 -7.01 29.89 -7.36
CA LEU A 43 -7.64 30.35 -8.60
C LEU A 43 -9.14 30.02 -8.63
N PHE A 44 -9.53 28.94 -7.95
CA PHE A 44 -10.93 28.53 -7.80
C PHE A 44 -11.09 27.69 -6.54
N THR A 45 -12.15 27.96 -5.78
CA THR A 45 -12.53 27.17 -4.61
C THR A 45 -14.03 26.91 -4.64
N HIS A 46 -14.44 25.68 -4.40
CA HIS A 46 -15.84 25.33 -4.21
C HIS A 46 -15.98 24.24 -3.15
N THR A 47 -17.00 24.34 -2.32
CA THR A 47 -17.36 23.33 -1.32
C THR A 47 -18.86 23.26 -1.30
N THR A 48 -19.42 22.05 -1.50
CA THR A 48 -20.87 21.88 -1.46
C THR A 48 -21.39 22.12 -0.03
N PRO A 49 -22.63 22.63 0.14
CA PRO A 49 -23.12 23.08 1.46
C PRO A 49 -23.13 22.01 2.56
N ASN A 50 -23.17 20.74 2.20
CA ASN A 50 -23.15 19.60 3.13
C ASN A 50 -21.73 19.14 3.52
N LEU A 51 -20.69 19.80 3.02
CA LEU A 51 -19.29 19.49 3.30
C LEU A 51 -18.59 20.71 3.93
N THR A 52 -17.45 20.45 4.55
CA THR A 52 -16.53 21.49 5.03
C THR A 52 -15.12 21.17 4.55
N PRO A 53 -14.19 22.14 4.51
CA PRO A 53 -12.78 21.84 4.24
C PRO A 53 -12.13 20.86 5.23
N GLN A 54 -12.78 20.57 6.36
CA GLN A 54 -12.35 19.61 7.38
C GLN A 54 -13.04 18.24 7.24
N THR A 55 -13.92 18.06 6.26
CA THR A 55 -14.55 16.77 6.01
C THR A 55 -13.49 15.73 5.63
N LEU A 56 -13.52 14.57 6.29
CA LEU A 56 -12.59 13.49 6.03
C LEU A 56 -13.02 12.67 4.83
N PHE A 57 -12.07 12.37 3.96
CA PHE A 57 -12.27 11.52 2.78
C PHE A 57 -11.27 10.37 2.81
N PRO A 58 -11.68 9.14 2.47
CA PRO A 58 -10.73 8.10 2.14
C PRO A 58 -9.99 8.52 0.86
N ILE A 59 -8.69 8.78 0.97
CA ILE A 59 -7.88 9.23 -0.17
C ILE A 59 -7.44 8.07 -1.08
N HIS A 60 -7.70 6.84 -0.66
CA HIS A 60 -7.37 5.61 -1.39
C HIS A 60 -5.97 5.68 -2.01
N SER A 61 -5.86 5.51 -3.33
CA SER A 61 -4.58 5.43 -4.04
C SER A 61 -3.82 6.76 -4.11
N CYS A 62 -4.43 7.90 -3.75
CA CYS A 62 -3.68 9.15 -3.58
C CYS A 62 -2.63 9.06 -2.46
N SER A 63 -2.80 8.12 -1.52
CA SER A 63 -1.78 7.77 -0.50
C SER A 63 -0.43 7.38 -1.10
N LYS A 64 -0.39 6.82 -2.32
CA LYS A 64 0.85 6.44 -3.02
C LYS A 64 1.81 7.60 -3.19
N LEU A 65 1.28 8.81 -3.40
CA LEU A 65 2.11 10.02 -3.49
C LEU A 65 2.84 10.28 -2.17
N ILE A 66 2.14 10.13 -1.04
CA ILE A 66 2.71 10.31 0.30
C ILE A 66 3.77 9.24 0.58
N GLY A 67 3.49 7.98 0.26
CA GLY A 67 4.45 6.88 0.39
C GLY A 67 5.71 7.08 -0.46
N ALA A 68 5.54 7.46 -1.73
CA ALA A 68 6.64 7.76 -2.63
C ALA A 68 7.51 8.91 -2.12
N LEU A 69 6.90 10.02 -1.69
CA LEU A 69 7.63 11.16 -1.15
C LEU A 69 8.41 10.82 0.11
N SER A 70 7.83 10.00 1.00
CA SER A 70 8.52 9.56 2.22
C SER A 70 9.79 8.78 1.90
N PHE A 71 9.73 7.89 0.89
CA PHE A 71 10.93 7.19 0.42
C PHE A 71 11.94 8.13 -0.28
N LEU A 72 11.47 9.07 -1.11
CA LEU A 72 12.35 10.03 -1.77
C LEU A 72 13.07 10.94 -0.76
N GLN A 73 12.46 11.25 0.39
CA GLN A 73 13.16 11.95 1.46
C GLN A 73 14.31 11.12 2.06
N LEU A 74 14.20 9.79 2.12
CA LEU A 74 15.31 8.92 2.53
C LEU A 74 16.42 8.89 1.48
N LEU A 75 16.04 8.89 0.19
CA LEU A 75 16.98 9.01 -0.94
C LEU A 75 17.78 10.32 -0.86
N ASP A 76 17.11 11.46 -0.64
CA ASP A 76 17.77 12.77 -0.52
C ASP A 76 18.74 12.84 0.69
N ARG A 77 18.46 12.07 1.75
CA ARG A 77 19.34 11.95 2.93
C ARG A 77 20.48 10.94 2.74
N GLY A 78 20.56 10.27 1.59
CA GLY A 78 21.54 9.23 1.31
C GLY A 78 21.33 7.93 2.10
N LEU A 79 20.12 7.71 2.64
CA LEU A 79 19.75 6.53 3.41
C LEU A 79 19.13 5.41 2.55
N ALA A 80 18.81 5.71 1.31
CA ALA A 80 18.20 4.76 0.37
C ALA A 80 18.80 4.91 -1.03
N SER A 81 18.55 3.92 -1.89
CA SER A 81 18.92 3.93 -3.30
C SER A 81 17.74 3.46 -4.15
N LEU A 82 17.59 4.05 -5.33
CA LEU A 82 16.55 3.65 -6.28
C LEU A 82 16.90 2.34 -7.01
N ASP A 83 18.18 2.09 -7.23
CA ASP A 83 18.65 1.07 -8.17
C ASP A 83 19.50 -0.03 -7.52
N ASP A 84 19.82 0.10 -6.22
CA ASP A 84 20.53 -0.95 -5.50
C ASP A 84 19.54 -2.06 -5.05
N PRO A 85 19.60 -3.27 -5.62
CA PRO A 85 18.73 -4.37 -5.22
C PRO A 85 19.05 -4.90 -3.82
N SER A 86 20.25 -4.60 -3.26
CA SER A 86 20.61 -5.01 -1.91
C SER A 86 19.70 -4.37 -0.85
N LEU A 87 19.15 -3.19 -1.14
CA LEU A 87 18.16 -2.53 -0.30
C LEU A 87 16.90 -3.39 -0.15
N ILE A 88 16.45 -4.01 -1.25
CA ILE A 88 15.26 -4.87 -1.24
C ILE A 88 15.57 -6.22 -0.59
N SER A 89 16.71 -6.84 -0.90
CA SER A 89 17.04 -8.14 -0.31
C SER A 89 17.32 -8.07 1.18
N HIS A 90 17.89 -6.96 1.68
CA HIS A 90 18.16 -6.73 3.09
C HIS A 90 16.90 -6.34 3.86
N HIS A 91 16.16 -5.35 3.37
CA HIS A 91 15.01 -4.82 4.11
C HIS A 91 13.71 -5.50 3.77
N LEU A 92 13.54 -6.21 2.65
CA LEU A 92 12.28 -6.86 2.25
C LEU A 92 12.52 -8.32 1.80
N PRO A 93 13.08 -9.20 2.65
CA PRO A 93 13.33 -10.60 2.30
C PRO A 93 12.08 -11.36 1.83
N GLU A 94 10.90 -10.98 2.32
CA GLU A 94 9.61 -11.57 1.95
C GLU A 94 9.23 -11.24 0.51
N LEU A 95 9.52 -10.03 0.05
CA LEU A 95 9.37 -9.63 -1.36
C LEU A 95 10.46 -10.27 -2.22
N TRP A 96 11.70 -10.26 -1.73
CA TRP A 96 12.85 -10.84 -2.41
C TRP A 96 12.66 -12.34 -2.70
N GLY A 97 12.04 -13.07 -1.78
CA GLY A 97 11.77 -14.50 -1.92
C GLY A 97 10.63 -14.87 -2.87
N LYS A 98 9.87 -13.90 -3.40
CA LYS A 98 8.69 -14.20 -4.22
C LYS A 98 9.07 -14.84 -5.56
N LYS A 99 8.26 -15.85 -5.92
CA LYS A 99 8.27 -16.52 -7.22
C LYS A 99 7.24 -15.88 -8.16
N VAL A 100 7.39 -16.15 -9.46
CA VAL A 100 6.45 -15.70 -10.49
C VAL A 100 5.41 -16.79 -10.74
N LEU A 101 4.13 -16.44 -10.63
CA LEU A 101 3.02 -17.27 -11.06
C LEU A 101 2.99 -17.29 -12.60
N VAL A 102 3.17 -18.46 -13.20
CA VAL A 102 3.28 -18.62 -14.66
C VAL A 102 2.16 -19.46 -15.28
N GLY A 103 1.27 -20.01 -14.46
CA GLY A 103 0.08 -20.67 -14.95
C GLY A 103 -0.72 -21.38 -13.87
N VAL A 104 -1.86 -21.90 -14.28
CA VAL A 104 -2.76 -22.71 -13.45
C VAL A 104 -3.04 -24.01 -14.21
N LYS A 105 -2.86 -25.14 -13.54
CA LYS A 105 -3.24 -26.47 -14.03
C LYS A 105 -4.48 -26.93 -13.28
N GLU A 106 -5.32 -27.70 -13.94
CA GLU A 106 -6.42 -28.39 -13.29
C GLU A 106 -6.04 -29.85 -13.13
N THR A 107 -6.13 -30.35 -11.90
CA THR A 107 -5.92 -31.76 -11.60
C THR A 107 -7.13 -32.58 -12.05
N GLU A 108 -6.97 -33.90 -12.19
CA GLU A 108 -8.07 -34.81 -12.54
C GLU A 108 -9.24 -34.75 -11.53
N ALA A 109 -8.97 -34.29 -10.29
CA ALA A 109 -9.96 -34.08 -9.25
C ALA A 109 -10.65 -32.70 -9.29
N GLY A 110 -10.39 -31.89 -10.33
CA GLY A 110 -10.96 -30.54 -10.50
C GLY A 110 -10.34 -29.47 -9.58
N GLN A 111 -9.23 -29.77 -8.90
CA GLN A 111 -8.51 -28.79 -8.07
C GLN A 111 -7.51 -28.01 -8.92
N LYS A 112 -7.42 -26.69 -8.67
CA LYS A 112 -6.42 -25.81 -9.30
C LYS A 112 -5.07 -25.96 -8.62
N GLU A 113 -4.05 -26.25 -9.42
CA GLU A 113 -2.64 -26.25 -9.03
C GLU A 113 -1.95 -25.04 -9.69
N TYR A 114 -1.29 -24.22 -8.88
CA TYR A 114 -0.62 -23.00 -9.35
C TYR A 114 0.86 -23.28 -9.63
N VAL A 115 1.33 -22.90 -10.81
CA VAL A 115 2.68 -23.17 -11.28
C VAL A 115 3.55 -21.94 -11.08
N PHE A 116 4.67 -22.11 -10.40
CA PHE A 116 5.60 -21.03 -10.07
C PHE A 116 6.99 -21.27 -10.65
N GLU A 117 7.67 -20.19 -11.03
CA GLU A 117 9.09 -20.21 -11.37
C GLU A 117 9.87 -19.15 -10.60
N ASP A 118 11.19 -19.33 -10.53
CA ASP A 118 12.07 -18.31 -9.96
C ASP A 118 12.03 -17.03 -10.79
N ARG A 119 12.03 -15.89 -10.10
CA ARG A 119 12.09 -14.60 -10.79
C ARG A 119 13.40 -14.47 -11.56
N ARG A 120 13.32 -13.84 -12.73
CA ARG A 120 14.47 -13.42 -13.52
C ARG A 120 14.69 -11.93 -13.27
N GLY A 121 15.87 -11.57 -12.80
CA GLY A 121 16.21 -10.20 -12.45
C GLY A 121 15.81 -9.82 -11.02
N ASP A 122 16.41 -8.74 -10.55
CA ASP A 122 16.22 -8.23 -9.21
C ASP A 122 15.10 -7.19 -9.14
N ILE A 123 14.52 -7.04 -7.96
CA ILE A 123 13.56 -5.98 -7.66
C ILE A 123 14.36 -4.80 -7.08
N THR A 124 14.06 -3.58 -7.55
CA THR A 124 14.63 -2.35 -6.99
C THR A 124 13.53 -1.41 -6.50
N ALA A 125 13.89 -0.43 -5.65
CA ALA A 125 12.93 0.56 -5.17
C ALA A 125 12.33 1.40 -6.32
N ARG A 126 13.09 1.66 -7.39
CA ARG A 126 12.57 2.28 -8.62
C ARG A 126 11.41 1.47 -9.21
N MET A 127 11.56 0.15 -9.25
CA MET A 127 10.53 -0.75 -9.78
C MET A 127 9.28 -0.79 -8.89
N LEU A 128 9.45 -0.62 -7.57
CA LEU A 128 8.33 -0.46 -6.65
C LEU A 128 7.54 0.82 -6.95
N LEU A 129 8.24 1.95 -7.08
CA LEU A 129 7.67 3.28 -7.30
C LEU A 129 6.99 3.44 -8.67
N ASN A 130 7.51 2.79 -9.71
CA ASN A 130 7.00 2.94 -11.08
C ASN A 130 6.13 1.76 -11.55
N HIS A 131 5.73 0.86 -10.64
CA HIS A 131 4.87 -0.29 -10.95
C HIS A 131 5.47 -1.30 -11.94
N THR A 132 6.79 -1.52 -11.94
CA THR A 132 7.45 -2.52 -12.79
C THR A 132 8.07 -3.70 -12.03
N ASN A 133 7.79 -3.83 -10.73
CA ASN A 133 8.38 -4.87 -9.87
C ASN A 133 7.76 -6.29 -10.03
N GLY A 134 6.68 -6.42 -10.79
CA GLY A 134 6.03 -7.70 -11.05
C GLY A 134 4.86 -8.05 -10.12
N THR A 135 4.57 -7.26 -9.08
CA THR A 135 3.37 -7.45 -8.23
C THR A 135 2.08 -7.07 -8.96
N GLY A 136 0.96 -7.58 -8.44
CA GLY A 136 -0.38 -7.27 -8.92
C GLY A 136 -1.37 -7.01 -7.80
N MET A 137 -2.64 -6.87 -8.19
CA MET A 137 -3.77 -6.68 -7.28
C MET A 137 -4.88 -7.63 -7.70
N SER A 138 -5.48 -8.32 -6.74
CA SER A 138 -6.55 -9.30 -6.93
C SER A 138 -7.78 -8.70 -7.62
N PHE A 139 -8.04 -7.40 -7.40
CA PHE A 139 -9.11 -6.66 -8.06
C PHE A 139 -8.98 -6.60 -9.60
N PHE A 140 -7.75 -6.65 -10.12
CA PHE A 140 -7.46 -6.50 -11.56
C PHE A 140 -6.96 -7.79 -12.22
N ASN A 141 -6.72 -8.85 -11.45
CA ASN A 141 -6.17 -10.08 -11.97
C ASN A 141 -6.90 -11.30 -11.39
N GLU A 142 -7.63 -12.01 -12.25
CA GLU A 142 -8.46 -13.14 -11.85
C GLU A 142 -7.65 -14.33 -11.35
N GLU A 143 -6.46 -14.55 -11.89
CA GLU A 143 -5.57 -15.64 -11.47
C GLU A 143 -5.04 -15.39 -10.07
N LEU A 144 -4.58 -14.17 -9.78
CA LEU A 144 -4.16 -13.72 -8.46
C LEU A 144 -5.30 -13.81 -7.46
N ARG A 145 -6.49 -13.34 -7.84
CA ARG A 145 -7.69 -13.45 -7.01
C ARG A 145 -8.01 -14.91 -6.68
N SER A 146 -8.02 -15.77 -7.69
CA SER A 146 -8.25 -17.20 -7.51
C SER A 146 -7.18 -17.83 -6.62
N TYR A 147 -5.91 -17.45 -6.77
CA TYR A 147 -4.79 -17.96 -5.97
C TYR A 147 -4.90 -17.58 -4.49
N LEU A 148 -5.26 -16.33 -4.21
CA LEU A 148 -5.40 -15.84 -2.85
C LEU A 148 -6.65 -16.42 -2.15
N GLY A 149 -7.58 -17.01 -2.91
CA GLY A 149 -8.93 -17.30 -2.42
C GLY A 149 -9.69 -16.01 -2.10
N ALA A 150 -9.29 -14.91 -2.74
CA ALA A 150 -9.81 -13.59 -2.50
C ALA A 150 -11.20 -13.45 -3.11
N ASP A 151 -12.15 -13.00 -2.31
CA ASP A 151 -13.44 -12.52 -2.79
C ASP A 151 -13.44 -10.99 -2.68
N LEU A 152 -13.86 -10.32 -3.75
CA LEU A 152 -13.90 -8.86 -3.83
C LEU A 152 -14.74 -8.25 -2.70
N ALA A 153 -15.67 -8.99 -2.13
CA ALA A 153 -16.51 -8.55 -1.02
C ALA A 153 -15.93 -8.82 0.39
N SER A 154 -14.94 -9.71 0.56
CA SER A 154 -14.49 -10.15 1.90
C SER A 154 -12.98 -10.02 2.13
N ILE A 155 -12.14 -10.72 1.36
CA ILE A 155 -10.69 -10.75 1.54
C ILE A 155 -10.03 -10.23 0.29
N ASN A 156 -9.50 -9.01 0.37
CA ASN A 156 -8.77 -8.36 -0.71
C ASN A 156 -7.72 -7.40 -0.13
N GLU A 157 -6.96 -6.71 -0.97
CA GLU A 157 -5.91 -5.80 -0.52
C GLU A 157 -6.46 -4.59 0.27
N GLY A 158 -7.75 -4.31 0.23
CA GLY A 158 -8.41 -3.29 1.04
C GLY A 158 -8.87 -3.78 2.43
N THR A 159 -9.08 -5.09 2.63
CA THR A 159 -9.63 -5.66 3.88
C THR A 159 -8.64 -6.53 4.65
N SER A 160 -7.72 -7.21 3.95
CA SER A 160 -6.67 -8.07 4.52
C SER A 160 -5.33 -7.74 3.88
N TYR A 161 -4.95 -6.46 3.98
CA TYR A 161 -3.83 -5.86 3.27
C TYR A 161 -2.51 -6.63 3.45
N PHE A 162 -2.08 -6.87 4.69
CA PHE A 162 -0.79 -7.50 4.98
C PHE A 162 -0.74 -8.96 4.55
N GLU A 163 -1.81 -9.71 4.81
CA GLU A 163 -1.87 -11.12 4.43
C GLU A 163 -1.75 -11.27 2.91
N ASN A 164 -2.49 -10.44 2.15
CA ASN A 164 -2.39 -10.42 0.70
C ASN A 164 -1.04 -9.90 0.21
N LEU A 165 -0.43 -8.91 0.87
CA LEU A 165 0.89 -8.40 0.52
C LEU A 165 1.97 -9.51 0.60
N VAL A 166 1.94 -10.29 1.68
CA VAL A 166 2.90 -11.39 1.91
C VAL A 166 2.59 -12.60 1.03
N ARG A 167 1.32 -12.99 0.88
CA ARG A 167 0.92 -14.18 0.10
C ARG A 167 1.00 -13.97 -1.41
N SER A 168 0.75 -12.77 -1.93
CA SER A 168 0.74 -12.51 -3.37
C SER A 168 2.06 -12.93 -4.03
N PRO A 169 2.03 -13.76 -5.08
CA PRO A 169 3.20 -14.01 -5.90
C PRO A 169 3.50 -12.79 -6.79
N LEU A 170 4.63 -12.84 -7.48
CA LEU A 170 4.81 -11.98 -8.66
C LEU A 170 3.97 -12.56 -9.80
N LEU A 171 3.42 -11.70 -10.65
CA LEU A 171 2.69 -12.08 -11.86
C LEU A 171 3.56 -11.98 -13.11
N TRP A 172 4.64 -11.20 -13.04
CA TRP A 172 5.63 -11.06 -14.09
C TRP A 172 7.03 -10.93 -13.50
N HIS A 173 8.05 -11.17 -14.32
CA HIS A 173 9.41 -10.88 -13.91
C HIS A 173 9.63 -9.38 -13.71
N PRO A 174 10.39 -8.97 -12.69
CA PRO A 174 10.75 -7.58 -12.46
C PRO A 174 11.32 -6.91 -13.73
N GLY A 175 10.87 -5.69 -14.02
CA GLY A 175 11.30 -4.89 -15.17
C GLY A 175 10.69 -5.29 -16.52
N THR A 176 9.94 -6.40 -16.61
CA THR A 176 9.42 -6.87 -17.91
C THR A 176 8.06 -6.27 -18.30
N ARG A 177 7.29 -5.77 -17.33
CA ARG A 177 5.97 -5.15 -17.56
C ARG A 177 5.69 -4.07 -16.51
N THR A 178 4.88 -3.09 -16.91
CA THR A 178 4.23 -2.17 -15.97
C THR A 178 2.87 -2.73 -15.60
N ASN A 179 2.60 -2.87 -14.30
CA ASN A 179 1.32 -3.30 -13.79
C ASN A 179 0.98 -2.60 -12.46
N TYR A 180 -0.23 -2.04 -12.37
CA TYR A 180 -0.72 -1.47 -11.14
C TYR A 180 -0.86 -2.55 -10.06
N GLY A 181 -0.16 -2.37 -8.96
CA GLY A 181 0.16 -3.45 -8.03
C GLY A 181 0.60 -2.95 -6.66
N GLN A 182 1.07 -3.90 -5.86
CA GLN A 182 1.47 -3.70 -4.46
C GLN A 182 2.84 -3.02 -4.28
N GLY A 183 3.40 -2.39 -5.32
CA GLY A 183 4.74 -1.79 -5.26
C GLY A 183 4.88 -0.74 -4.16
N LEU A 184 3.94 0.20 -4.08
CA LEU A 184 3.95 1.29 -3.09
C LEU A 184 3.61 0.81 -1.66
N ASP A 185 2.96 -0.34 -1.57
CA ASP A 185 2.71 -1.02 -0.30
C ASP A 185 4.02 -1.51 0.29
N TRP A 186 4.85 -2.15 -0.55
CA TRP A 186 6.22 -2.51 -0.20
C TRP A 186 7.14 -1.30 0.06
N VAL A 187 6.93 -0.17 -0.61
CA VAL A 187 7.67 1.08 -0.30
C VAL A 187 7.38 1.55 1.11
N SER A 188 6.14 1.43 1.59
CA SER A 188 5.78 1.84 2.94
C SER A 188 6.50 0.98 3.98
N VAL A 189 6.49 -0.35 3.79
CA VAL A 189 7.25 -1.29 4.64
C VAL A 189 8.76 -1.00 4.58
N LEU A 190 9.28 -0.66 3.40
CA LEU A 190 10.70 -0.33 3.23
C LEU A 190 11.08 0.93 4.00
N VAL A 191 10.24 1.97 3.95
CA VAL A 191 10.44 3.21 4.71
C VAL A 191 10.49 2.91 6.20
N GLU A 192 9.50 2.18 6.72
CA GLU A 192 9.44 1.81 8.15
C GLU A 192 10.68 1.03 8.59
N ARG A 193 11.16 0.09 7.76
CA ARG A 193 12.34 -0.74 8.09
C ARG A 193 13.66 0.02 7.98
N ILE A 194 13.75 1.06 7.15
CA ILE A 194 14.94 1.92 7.07
C ILE A 194 14.98 2.90 8.25
N THR A 195 13.84 3.46 8.64
CA THR A 195 13.76 4.48 9.70
C THR A 195 13.66 3.88 11.10
N GLY A 196 13.09 2.68 11.24
CA GLY A 196 12.68 2.11 12.53
C GLY A 196 11.44 2.79 13.12
N GLU A 197 10.74 3.62 12.33
CA GLU A 197 9.57 4.40 12.74
C GLU A 197 8.31 3.90 12.01
N SER A 198 7.13 4.16 12.58
CA SER A 198 5.88 3.87 11.89
C SER A 198 5.72 4.76 10.65
N MET A 199 4.99 4.31 9.64
CA MET A 199 4.69 5.15 8.48
C MET A 199 3.92 6.41 8.90
N GLU A 200 3.09 6.32 9.94
CA GLU A 200 2.39 7.46 10.53
C GLU A 200 3.39 8.50 11.08
N ASP A 201 4.39 8.07 11.85
CA ASP A 201 5.40 8.94 12.45
C ASP A 201 6.29 9.57 11.38
N VAL A 202 6.72 8.79 10.37
CA VAL A 202 7.50 9.29 9.24
C VAL A 202 6.73 10.38 8.50
N ILE A 203 5.45 10.13 8.20
CA ILE A 203 4.59 11.08 7.51
C ILE A 203 4.34 12.31 8.39
N ARG A 204 4.07 12.13 9.69
CA ARG A 204 3.81 13.23 10.62
C ARG A 204 5.05 14.10 10.79
N GLY A 205 6.23 13.52 11.01
CA GLY A 205 7.49 14.22 11.23
C GLY A 205 8.06 14.85 9.97
N GLY A 206 8.07 14.11 8.85
CA GLY A 206 8.68 14.54 7.59
C GLY A 206 7.76 15.37 6.71
N PHE A 207 6.49 14.98 6.59
CA PHE A 207 5.53 15.66 5.72
C PHE A 207 4.72 16.70 6.50
N PHE A 208 3.94 16.32 7.52
CA PHE A 208 2.92 17.23 8.09
C PHE A 208 3.40 18.23 9.14
N THR A 209 4.50 17.95 9.86
CA THR A 209 5.04 18.87 10.88
C THR A 209 5.44 20.22 10.27
N PRO A 210 6.12 20.29 9.12
CA PRO A 210 6.35 21.55 8.41
C PRO A 210 5.08 22.33 8.02
N TRP A 211 3.94 21.64 7.81
CA TRP A 211 2.69 22.25 7.29
C TRP A 211 1.61 22.49 8.34
N VAL A 212 1.85 22.17 9.63
CA VAL A 212 0.89 22.35 10.74
C VAL A 212 -0.47 21.67 10.45
N TYR A 213 -0.47 20.54 9.73
CA TYR A 213 -1.68 19.73 9.55
C TYR A 213 -1.75 18.68 10.64
N ALA A 214 -2.70 18.84 11.58
CA ALA A 214 -2.82 18.01 12.78
C ALA A 214 -4.15 17.23 12.88
N ARG A 215 -4.98 17.17 11.83
CA ARG A 215 -6.30 16.50 11.93
C ARG A 215 -6.70 15.73 10.68
N GLY A 216 -7.24 14.54 10.91
CA GLY A 216 -7.72 13.59 9.90
C GLY A 216 -7.21 12.16 10.10
N ASP A 217 -6.37 11.96 11.12
CA ASP A 217 -5.91 10.67 11.59
C ASP A 217 -7.05 9.95 12.34
N GLU A 218 -7.79 9.12 11.61
CA GLU A 218 -8.32 7.94 12.27
C GLU A 218 -7.15 7.01 12.51
N ARG A 219 -6.77 6.77 13.78
CA ARG A 219 -5.90 5.66 14.16
C ARG A 219 -6.44 4.41 13.45
N GLY A 220 -5.74 3.95 12.43
CA GLY A 220 -6.32 3.10 11.41
C GLY A 220 -5.22 2.38 10.66
N VAL A 221 -4.89 1.21 11.18
CA VAL A 221 -4.05 0.18 10.55
C VAL A 221 -2.67 0.68 10.08
N GLY A 222 -1.78 0.89 11.05
CA GLY A 222 -0.36 1.16 10.86
C GLY A 222 0.37 0.81 12.16
N GLY A 223 1.48 0.08 12.07
CA GLY A 223 2.18 -0.44 13.25
C GLY A 223 3.08 0.58 13.89
N ASN A 224 3.35 0.44 15.20
CA ASN A 224 4.49 1.14 15.81
C ASN A 224 5.77 0.64 15.13
N GLY A 225 6.65 1.56 14.71
CA GLY A 225 7.99 1.20 14.26
C GLY A 225 8.75 0.49 15.38
N VAL A 226 9.29 -0.70 15.08
CA VAL A 226 10.15 -1.44 16.00
C VAL A 226 11.59 -1.19 15.58
N SER A 227 12.45 -0.84 16.55
CA SER A 227 13.81 -0.37 16.29
C SER A 227 14.85 -1.46 15.96
N THR A 228 14.48 -2.74 15.87
CA THR A 228 15.46 -3.81 15.67
C THR A 228 14.93 -4.99 14.86
N SER A 229 15.86 -5.67 14.18
CA SER A 229 15.73 -6.89 13.39
C SER A 229 15.27 -8.13 14.17
N ASP A 230 14.57 -7.98 15.29
CA ASP A 230 14.16 -9.07 16.19
C ASP A 230 12.81 -9.71 15.81
N GLY A 231 12.53 -9.82 14.51
CA GLY A 231 11.48 -10.71 14.00
C GLY A 231 10.02 -10.28 14.22
N ASP A 232 9.77 -9.14 14.85
CA ASP A 232 8.42 -8.61 15.04
C ASP A 232 8.03 -7.66 13.89
N PHE A 233 7.37 -8.23 12.88
CA PHE A 233 6.80 -7.52 11.72
C PHE A 233 5.46 -6.81 12.03
N TRP A 234 5.05 -6.69 13.30
CA TRP A 234 3.65 -6.44 13.62
C TRP A 234 3.29 -5.00 14.00
N ALA A 235 2.14 -4.58 13.50
CA ALA A 235 1.38 -3.51 14.12
C ALA A 235 0.80 -3.99 15.46
N HIS A 236 1.23 -3.37 16.57
CA HIS A 236 0.76 -3.69 17.93
C HIS A 236 -0.69 -3.28 18.22
N SER A 237 -1.47 -2.83 17.23
CA SER A 237 -2.86 -2.41 17.44
C SER A 237 -3.72 -2.65 16.22
N LEU A 238 -4.79 -3.44 16.40
CA LEU A 238 -5.77 -3.75 15.37
C LEU A 238 -7.11 -3.12 15.74
N LYS A 239 -7.66 -2.27 14.86
CA LYS A 239 -8.97 -1.65 15.07
C LYS A 239 -10.07 -2.66 14.72
N LEU A 240 -10.91 -3.00 15.68
CA LEU A 240 -12.03 -3.93 15.51
C LEU A 240 -13.23 -3.22 14.87
N GLY A 241 -14.18 -4.00 14.35
CA GLY A 241 -15.39 -3.49 13.68
C GLY A 241 -16.32 -2.66 14.58
N ASP A 242 -16.13 -2.70 15.90
CA ASP A 242 -16.83 -1.88 16.88
C ASP A 242 -16.10 -0.56 17.22
N GLY A 243 -14.97 -0.30 16.56
CA GLY A 243 -14.14 0.89 16.75
C GLY A 243 -13.16 0.81 17.92
N SER A 244 -13.12 -0.30 18.66
CA SER A 244 -12.12 -0.56 19.69
C SER A 244 -10.77 -0.98 19.09
N PHE A 245 -9.69 -0.92 19.89
CA PHE A 245 -8.36 -1.40 19.51
C PHE A 245 -8.00 -2.62 20.34
N MET A 246 -7.58 -3.69 19.66
CA MET A 246 -7.00 -4.86 20.28
C MET A 246 -5.47 -4.78 20.20
N GLN A 247 -4.82 -4.88 21.35
CA GLN A 247 -3.39 -5.15 21.44
C GLN A 247 -3.17 -6.64 21.21
N LEU A 248 -2.41 -6.99 20.17
CA LEU A 248 -2.04 -8.38 19.94
C LEU A 248 -0.98 -8.78 20.98
N PRO A 249 -1.10 -9.94 21.64
CA PRO A 249 -0.05 -10.42 22.54
C PRO A 249 1.24 -10.61 21.74
N GLY A 250 2.39 -10.27 22.35
CA GLY A 250 3.69 -10.59 21.77
C GLY A 250 3.78 -12.09 21.51
N TRP A 251 4.01 -12.47 20.25
CA TRP A 251 4.05 -13.88 19.88
C TRP A 251 5.38 -14.47 20.35
N GLY A 252 5.33 -15.41 21.29
CA GLY A 252 6.50 -16.19 21.67
C GLY A 252 7.02 -16.98 20.47
N GLU A 253 8.34 -16.96 20.26
CA GLU A 253 9.01 -17.70 19.19
C GLU A 253 8.62 -19.18 19.21
N SER A 254 8.16 -19.70 18.08
CA SER A 254 8.10 -21.15 17.84
C SER A 254 8.87 -21.51 16.58
N ARG A 255 9.61 -22.62 16.67
CA ARG A 255 10.56 -23.10 15.66
C ARG A 255 9.97 -24.35 15.00
N VAL A 256 9.67 -24.27 13.71
CA VAL A 256 9.18 -25.41 12.93
C VAL A 256 10.27 -25.87 11.96
N ASP A 257 10.72 -27.11 12.12
CA ASP A 257 11.68 -27.74 11.22
C ASP A 257 10.94 -28.38 10.04
N SER A 258 11.29 -28.00 8.80
CA SER A 258 10.80 -28.68 7.59
C SER A 258 11.92 -29.53 6.98
N ALA A 259 11.60 -30.81 6.75
CA ALA A 259 12.53 -31.79 6.19
C ALA A 259 12.86 -31.55 4.70
N ASP A 260 12.07 -30.74 4.00
CA ASP A 260 12.08 -30.66 2.53
C ASP A 260 12.83 -29.43 1.98
N ALA A 261 13.43 -28.63 2.86
CA ALA A 261 14.01 -27.36 2.47
C ALA A 261 15.50 -27.46 2.09
N TRP A 262 15.85 -26.82 0.97
CA TRP A 262 17.14 -26.93 0.25
C TRP A 262 18.32 -26.33 1.05
N PRO A 263 19.57 -26.87 0.97
CA PRO A 263 20.09 -27.87 0.02
C PRO A 263 20.11 -29.34 0.46
N GLY A 264 19.59 -29.66 1.66
CA GLY A 264 19.55 -31.05 2.14
C GLY A 264 18.89 -31.23 3.52
N GLY A 265 18.00 -30.31 3.91
CA GLY A 265 17.48 -30.12 5.27
C GLY A 265 18.59 -29.65 6.25
N LYS A 266 18.49 -28.59 7.05
CA LYS A 266 17.42 -27.65 7.42
C LYS A 266 17.88 -26.20 7.13
N PRO A 267 17.08 -25.38 6.44
CA PRO A 267 17.04 -23.94 6.67
C PRO A 267 15.98 -23.65 7.73
N THR A 268 16.37 -22.94 8.79
CA THR A 268 15.43 -22.38 9.76
C THR A 268 14.68 -21.22 9.11
N CYS A 269 13.47 -21.47 8.62
CA CYS A 269 12.47 -20.42 8.47
C CYS A 269 11.69 -20.30 9.77
N ARG A 270 11.61 -19.08 10.32
CA ARG A 270 10.64 -18.76 11.37
C ARG A 270 9.26 -18.76 10.68
N ALA A 271 8.47 -19.80 10.91
CA ALA A 271 7.09 -19.90 10.43
C ALA A 271 6.17 -20.00 11.65
N TRP A 272 5.15 -19.15 11.66
CA TRP A 272 4.19 -19.01 12.74
C TRP A 272 3.04 -20.01 12.53
N GLN A 273 2.88 -20.97 13.43
CA GLN A 273 1.78 -21.94 13.39
C GLN A 273 0.59 -21.41 14.20
N MET A 274 -0.60 -21.37 13.60
CA MET A 274 -1.86 -21.21 14.33
C MET A 274 -2.44 -22.60 14.60
N ASP A 275 -2.43 -23.04 15.86
CA ASP A 275 -3.29 -24.13 16.31
C ASP A 275 -4.68 -23.54 16.61
N TRP A 276 -5.66 -23.88 15.78
CA TRP A 276 -7.07 -23.63 16.09
C TRP A 276 -7.65 -24.85 16.81
N CYS A 277 -8.31 -24.64 17.95
CA CYS A 277 -9.45 -25.47 18.33
C CYS A 277 -10.69 -25.04 17.53
#